data_AF-A0A165WQ56-F1
#
_entry.id   AF-A0A165WQ56-F1
#
_cell.length_a   1.000
_cell.length_b   1.000
_cell.length_c   1.000
_cell.angle_alpha   90.00
_cell.angle_beta   90.00
_cell.angle_gamma   90.00
#
_symmetry.space_group_name_H-M   'P 1'
#
loop_
_entity.id
_entity.type
_entity.pdbx_description
1 polymer ?
#
loop_
_entity_poly.entity_id
_entity_poly.type
_entity_poly.pdbx_seq_one_letter_code
_entity_poly.pdbx_strand_id
1 'polypeptide(L)'
;MIIKKEGKINEIVYEYTTYHSGKYRLYPTITDLKIILEKIIESNSTTEYLRINPFYINEKANMQIEFDEYMFYLECREQFDEKELKEHILDCLDAHYPSVSTEQFEMGKILYPLCQHNDVESFKLSLEKYRDYLDTLLPRLFDIAKRKMQLKDEDLAFGYFCFEVHSE
;
A
#
# COMPACT_ATOMS: atom_id res chain seq x y z
N MET A 1 21.72 4.40 -8.02
CA MET A 1 20.78 4.13 -9.12
C MET A 1 19.85 3.05 -8.62
N ILE A 2 18.54 3.26 -8.73
CA ILE A 2 17.54 2.25 -8.38
C ILE A 2 17.71 1.11 -9.38
N ILE A 3 17.92 -0.10 -8.85
CA ILE A 3 18.15 -1.30 -9.66
C ILE A 3 16.79 -1.92 -9.95
N LYS A 4 16.52 -2.20 -11.22
CA LYS A 4 15.34 -2.96 -11.64
C LYS A 4 15.53 -4.42 -11.19
N LYS A 5 14.61 -4.92 -10.36
CA LYS A 5 14.57 -6.33 -9.96
C LYS A 5 13.94 -7.19 -11.07
N GLU A 6 14.26 -8.49 -11.08
CA GLU A 6 13.68 -9.44 -12.04
C GLU A 6 12.22 -9.77 -11.70
N GLY A 7 11.41 -10.15 -12.68
CA GLY A 7 10.01 -10.55 -12.48
C GLY A 7 9.01 -9.46 -12.88
N LYS A 8 7.88 -9.86 -13.49
CA LYS A 8 6.95 -8.95 -14.17
C LYS A 8 6.42 -7.81 -13.28
N ILE A 9 6.07 -8.13 -12.03
CA ILE A 9 5.57 -7.13 -11.07
C ILE A 9 6.66 -6.13 -10.75
N ASN A 10 7.89 -6.59 -10.51
CA ASN A 10 9.05 -5.72 -10.31
C ASN A 10 9.32 -4.80 -11.51
N GLU A 11 9.12 -5.29 -12.74
CA GLU A 11 9.23 -4.46 -13.94
C GLU A 11 8.18 -3.36 -13.96
N ILE A 12 6.92 -3.71 -13.69
CA ILE A 12 5.80 -2.76 -13.61
C ILE A 12 6.08 -1.70 -12.53
N VAL A 13 6.44 -2.12 -11.32
CA VAL A 13 6.74 -1.18 -10.23
C VAL A 13 7.91 -0.26 -10.63
N TYR A 14 8.97 -0.79 -11.21
CA TYR A 14 10.12 0.01 -11.64
C TYR A 14 9.74 1.05 -12.71
N GLU A 15 8.98 0.65 -13.73
CA GLU A 15 8.59 1.51 -14.85
C GLU A 15 7.68 2.66 -14.42
N TYR A 16 6.83 2.43 -13.42
CA TYR A 16 5.85 3.41 -12.96
C TYR A 16 6.28 4.21 -11.72
N THR A 17 7.35 3.81 -11.03
CA THR A 17 7.85 4.51 -9.83
C THR A 17 9.29 5.00 -9.93
N THR A 18 9.90 4.93 -11.11
CA THR A 18 11.24 5.49 -11.33
C THR A 18 11.30 6.38 -12.56
N TYR A 19 12.18 7.38 -12.54
CA TYR A 19 12.43 8.26 -13.68
C TYR A 19 13.91 8.63 -13.81
N HIS A 20 14.27 9.22 -14.97
CA HIS A 20 15.66 9.44 -15.39
C HIS A 20 16.50 8.16 -15.28
N SER A 21 16.01 7.07 -15.88
CA SER A 21 16.70 5.77 -15.91
C SER A 21 17.03 5.26 -14.50
N GLY A 22 16.07 5.30 -13.57
CA GLY A 22 16.27 4.84 -12.20
C GLY A 22 17.12 5.76 -11.33
N LYS A 23 17.36 7.01 -11.71
CA LYS A 23 18.09 7.96 -10.86
C LYS A 23 17.23 8.43 -9.68
N TYR A 24 15.92 8.53 -9.87
CA TYR A 24 15.01 9.09 -8.88
C TYR A 24 13.74 8.22 -8.73
N ARG A 25 13.15 8.27 -7.52
CA ARG A 25 11.84 7.66 -7.22
C ARG A 25 10.73 8.64 -7.55
N LEU A 26 9.65 8.11 -8.12
CA LEU A 26 8.38 8.77 -8.31
C LEU A 26 7.38 8.16 -7.33
N TYR A 27 6.68 9.01 -6.58
CA TYR A 27 5.60 8.59 -5.69
C TYR A 27 4.29 8.78 -6.46
N PRO A 28 3.68 7.71 -7.00
CA PRO A 28 2.45 7.81 -7.79
C PRO A 28 1.33 8.55 -7.06
N THR A 29 0.49 9.26 -7.80
CA THR A 29 -0.79 9.77 -7.30
C THR A 29 -1.81 8.63 -7.15
N ILE A 30 -3.01 8.90 -6.63
CA ILE A 30 -4.09 7.89 -6.55
C ILE A 30 -4.43 7.33 -7.93
N THR A 31 -4.46 8.19 -8.96
CA THR A 31 -4.76 7.77 -10.33
C THR A 31 -3.67 6.84 -10.87
N ASP A 32 -2.40 7.20 -10.66
CA ASP A 32 -1.28 6.39 -11.12
C ASP A 32 -1.19 5.06 -10.34
N LEU A 33 -1.48 5.08 -9.04
CA LEU A 33 -1.55 3.86 -8.23
C LEU A 33 -2.61 2.90 -8.75
N LYS A 34 -3.81 3.39 -9.09
CA LYS A 34 -4.87 2.55 -9.67
C LYS A 34 -4.43 1.89 -10.97
N ILE A 35 -3.68 2.60 -11.82
CA ILE A 35 -3.08 2.06 -13.06
C ILE A 35 -2.02 1.00 -12.76
N ILE A 36 -1.15 1.24 -11.76
CA ILE A 36 -0.13 0.26 -11.34
C ILE A 36 -0.80 -1.04 -10.86
N LEU A 37 -1.81 -0.93 -10.00
CA LEU A 37 -2.56 -2.08 -9.48
C LEU A 37 -3.22 -2.88 -10.60
N GLU A 38 -3.87 -2.21 -11.55
CA GLU A 38 -4.49 -2.86 -12.72
C GLU A 38 -3.46 -3.64 -13.55
N LYS A 39 -2.30 -3.03 -13.84
CA LYS A 39 -1.22 -3.71 -14.58
C LYS A 39 -0.65 -4.91 -13.84
N ILE A 40 -0.50 -4.82 -12.53
CA ILE A 40 -0.05 -5.94 -11.71
C ILE A 40 -1.07 -7.08 -11.79
N ILE A 41 -2.37 -6.80 -11.65
CA ILE A 41 -3.46 -7.78 -11.75
C ILE A 41 -3.46 -8.45 -13.14
N GLU A 42 -3.32 -7.66 -14.20
CA GLU A 42 -3.28 -8.14 -15.60
C GLU A 42 -2.02 -8.96 -15.93
N SER A 43 -0.92 -8.76 -15.19
CA SER A 43 0.35 -9.47 -15.44
C SER A 43 0.27 -10.99 -15.23
N ASN A 44 -0.77 -11.43 -14.51
CA ASN A 44 -1.04 -12.82 -14.16
C ASN A 44 0.20 -13.50 -13.56
N SER A 45 0.81 -12.84 -12.58
CA SER A 45 2.03 -13.27 -11.89
C SER A 45 1.95 -12.85 -10.43
N THR A 46 2.74 -13.50 -9.59
CA THR A 46 2.97 -13.14 -8.18
C THR A 46 4.38 -12.56 -8.04
N THR A 47 4.68 -12.09 -6.84
CA THR A 47 5.98 -11.56 -6.41
C THR A 47 6.14 -11.97 -4.94
N GLU A 48 7.35 -11.99 -4.39
CA GLU A 48 7.61 -12.31 -2.98
C GLU A 48 6.83 -11.39 -2.05
N TYR A 49 6.85 -10.09 -2.31
CA TYR A 49 5.92 -9.16 -1.67
C TYR A 49 5.65 -7.92 -2.51
N LEU A 50 4.52 -7.27 -2.22
CA LEU A 50 4.17 -5.93 -2.68
C LEU A 50 3.81 -5.06 -1.47
N ARG A 51 4.48 -3.91 -1.36
CA ARG A 51 4.31 -2.94 -0.28
C ARG A 51 3.88 -1.59 -0.86
N ILE A 52 2.85 -0.97 -0.29
CA ILE A 52 2.34 0.34 -0.69
C ILE A 52 2.16 1.20 0.56
N ASN A 53 2.97 2.24 0.71
CA ASN A 53 2.88 3.15 1.85
C ASN A 53 2.23 4.49 1.44
N PRO A 54 1.12 4.91 2.07
CA PRO A 54 0.47 6.17 1.76
C PRO A 54 1.16 7.38 2.41
N PHE A 55 1.22 8.48 1.66
CA PHE A 55 1.68 9.79 2.11
C PHE A 55 0.62 10.84 1.80
N TYR A 56 0.55 11.87 2.64
CA TYR A 56 -0.14 13.12 2.32
C TYR A 56 0.83 14.28 2.38
N ILE A 57 0.89 15.06 1.31
CA ILE A 57 1.73 16.25 1.18
C ILE A 57 0.81 17.47 1.07
N ASN A 58 1.17 18.57 1.74
CA ASN A 58 0.56 19.88 1.53
C ASN A 58 1.65 20.92 1.26
N GLU A 59 1.67 21.44 0.03
CA GLU A 59 2.72 22.34 -0.46
C GLU A 59 2.66 23.72 0.21
N LYS A 60 1.45 24.22 0.52
CA LYS A 60 1.26 25.53 1.16
C LYS A 60 1.69 25.51 2.62
N ALA A 61 1.38 24.44 3.34
CA ALA A 61 1.83 24.23 4.72
C ALA A 61 3.31 23.81 4.78
N ASN A 62 3.89 23.36 3.66
CA ASN A 62 5.22 22.75 3.57
C ASN A 62 5.36 21.58 4.57
N MET A 63 4.38 20.68 4.57
CA MET A 63 4.29 19.52 5.46
C MET A 63 4.00 18.23 4.72
N GLN A 64 4.49 17.12 5.26
CA GLN A 64 4.22 15.76 4.81
C GLN A 64 3.87 14.88 6.01
N ILE A 65 2.95 13.94 5.83
CA ILE A 65 2.69 12.84 6.75
C ILE A 65 2.85 11.53 6.00
N GLU A 66 3.61 10.63 6.60
CA GLU A 66 3.70 9.21 6.24
C GLU A 66 2.74 8.41 7.13
N PHE A 67 2.02 7.47 6.54
CA PHE A 67 0.96 6.70 7.20
C PHE A 67 1.34 5.21 7.32
N ASP A 68 2.47 4.93 7.97
CA ASP A 68 3.01 3.57 8.14
C ASP A 68 1.99 2.57 8.71
N GLU A 69 1.15 3.01 9.66
CA GLU A 69 0.08 2.20 10.28
C GLU A 69 -0.99 1.72 9.27
N TYR A 70 -1.01 2.32 8.08
CA TYR A 70 -1.97 2.05 7.00
C TYR A 70 -1.30 1.56 5.72
N MET A 71 -0.03 1.13 5.82
CA MET A 71 0.69 0.47 4.76
C MET A 71 -0.08 -0.80 4.32
N PHE A 72 -0.14 -1.02 3.02
CA PHE A 72 -0.52 -2.31 2.46
C PHE A 72 0.73 -3.15 2.24
N TYR A 73 0.73 -4.40 2.69
CA TYR A 73 1.81 -5.36 2.54
C TYR A 73 1.22 -6.74 2.24
N LEU A 74 1.28 -7.13 0.96
CA LEU A 74 0.91 -8.45 0.47
C LEU A 74 2.17 -9.28 0.32
N GLU A 75 2.27 -10.36 1.09
CA GLU A 75 3.41 -11.28 1.08
C GLU A 75 2.97 -12.65 0.55
N CYS A 76 3.71 -13.18 -0.42
CA CYS A 76 3.54 -14.57 -0.84
C CYS A 76 4.55 -15.47 -0.14
N ARG A 77 4.07 -16.63 0.31
CA ARG A 77 4.86 -17.66 1.01
C ARG A 77 4.69 -19.00 0.32
N GLU A 78 5.59 -19.95 0.60
CA GLU A 78 5.44 -21.33 0.11
C GLU A 78 4.17 -21.99 0.69
N GLN A 79 4.00 -21.91 2.00
CA GLN A 79 2.87 -22.46 2.75
C GLN A 79 2.63 -21.61 4.00
N PHE A 80 1.36 -21.54 4.41
CA PHE A 80 0.96 -21.01 5.71
C PHE A 80 -0.41 -21.59 6.09
N ASP A 81 -0.71 -21.62 7.38
CA ASP A 81 -2.05 -21.96 7.90
C ASP A 81 -2.83 -20.72 8.39
N GLU A 82 -4.10 -20.92 8.78
CA GLU A 82 -4.96 -19.83 9.27
C GLU A 82 -4.42 -19.18 10.55
N LYS A 83 -3.70 -19.94 11.37
CA LYS A 83 -3.12 -19.43 12.62
C LYS A 83 -1.94 -18.51 12.28
N GLU A 84 -1.07 -18.92 11.37
CA GLU A 84 0.07 -18.11 10.89
C GLU A 84 -0.41 -16.83 10.20
N LEU A 85 -1.49 -16.88 9.41
CA LEU A 85 -2.10 -15.66 8.85
C LEU A 85 -2.59 -14.72 9.95
N LYS A 86 -3.25 -15.26 10.97
CA LYS A 86 -3.75 -14.44 12.09
C LYS A 86 -2.60 -13.81 12.88
N GLU A 87 -1.55 -14.57 13.17
CA GLU A 87 -0.35 -14.09 13.86
C GLU A 87 0.35 -13.01 13.04
N HIS A 88 0.52 -13.21 11.74
CA HIS A 88 1.06 -12.19 10.82
C HIS A 88 0.28 -10.87 10.88
N ILE A 89 -1.05 -10.91 10.79
CA ILE A 89 -1.89 -9.71 10.86
C ILE A 89 -1.70 -8.98 12.20
N LEU A 90 -1.65 -9.73 13.32
CA LEU A 90 -1.47 -9.15 14.65
C LEU A 90 -0.09 -8.51 14.81
N ASP A 91 0.95 -9.18 14.34
CA ASP A 91 2.32 -8.68 14.37
C ASP A 91 2.46 -7.40 13.52
N CYS A 92 1.87 -7.36 12.33
CA CYS A 92 1.87 -6.16 11.47
C CYS A 92 1.07 -5.00 12.06
N LEU A 93 0.05 -5.27 12.88
CA LEU A 93 -0.70 -4.25 13.62
C LEU A 93 0.04 -3.79 14.90
N ASP A 94 1.23 -4.32 15.19
CA ASP A 94 1.96 -4.13 16.46
C ASP A 94 1.07 -4.35 17.69
N ALA A 95 0.22 -5.38 17.63
CA ALA A 95 -0.82 -5.58 18.61
C ALA A 95 -0.97 -7.06 19.00
N HIS A 96 -1.33 -7.29 20.27
CA HIS A 96 -1.49 -8.63 20.82
C HIS A 96 -2.96 -8.88 21.19
N TYR A 97 -3.48 -10.08 20.95
CA TYR A 97 -4.84 -10.40 21.37
C TYR A 97 -4.96 -10.35 22.91
N PRO A 98 -6.00 -9.72 23.50
CA PRO A 98 -7.23 -9.19 22.89
C PRO A 98 -7.26 -7.67 22.65
N SER A 99 -6.13 -6.96 22.56
CA SER A 99 -6.11 -5.49 22.46
C SER A 99 -6.61 -4.94 21.12
N VAL A 100 -6.74 -5.80 20.09
CA VAL A 100 -7.19 -5.43 18.74
C VAL A 100 -8.71 -5.46 18.66
N SER A 101 -9.32 -4.36 18.26
CA SER A 101 -10.75 -4.32 17.99
C SER A 101 -11.13 -5.12 16.74
N THR A 102 -12.37 -5.57 16.63
CA THR A 102 -12.86 -6.24 15.43
C THR A 102 -12.63 -5.41 14.18
N GLU A 103 -12.86 -4.09 14.23
CA GLU A 103 -12.63 -3.19 13.09
C GLU A 103 -11.14 -3.15 12.68
N GLN A 104 -10.23 -3.06 13.65
CA GLN A 104 -8.79 -3.07 13.38
C GLN A 104 -8.33 -4.38 12.76
N PHE A 105 -8.89 -5.51 13.23
CA PHE A 105 -8.55 -6.81 12.68
C PHE A 105 -9.09 -7.00 11.25
N GLU A 106 -10.31 -6.55 10.96
CA GLU A 106 -10.86 -6.57 9.59
C GLU A 106 -10.06 -5.65 8.65
N MET A 107 -9.60 -4.49 9.12
CA MET A 107 -8.65 -3.65 8.37
C MET A 107 -7.33 -4.40 8.12
N GLY A 108 -6.78 -5.06 9.13
CA GLY A 108 -5.55 -5.84 9.03
C GLY A 108 -5.63 -6.96 7.99
N LYS A 109 -6.78 -7.61 7.83
CA LYS A 109 -6.99 -8.62 6.76
C LYS A 109 -6.89 -8.04 5.35
N ILE A 110 -7.20 -6.75 5.16
CA ILE A 110 -7.09 -6.08 3.87
C ILE A 110 -5.67 -5.55 3.66
N LEU A 111 -5.05 -5.00 4.71
CA LEU A 111 -3.73 -4.39 4.64
C LEU A 111 -2.58 -5.39 4.66
N TYR A 112 -2.73 -6.53 5.34
CA TYR A 112 -1.68 -7.52 5.55
C TYR A 112 -2.08 -8.93 5.07
N PRO A 113 -2.50 -9.09 3.80
CA PRO A 113 -2.86 -10.39 3.26
C PRO A 113 -1.63 -11.27 2.99
N LEU A 114 -1.81 -12.58 3.15
CA LEU A 114 -0.85 -13.59 2.67
C LEU A 114 -1.42 -14.34 1.45
N CYS A 115 -0.53 -14.75 0.55
CA CYS A 115 -0.81 -15.60 -0.61
C CYS A 115 0.22 -16.74 -0.72
N GLN A 116 -0.06 -17.73 -1.55
CA GLN A 116 0.98 -18.68 -1.97
C GLN A 116 1.65 -18.18 -3.25
N HIS A 117 2.95 -18.45 -3.45
CA HIS A 117 3.68 -18.00 -4.66
C HIS A 117 3.02 -18.47 -5.96
N ASN A 118 2.36 -19.61 -5.96
CA ASN A 118 1.65 -20.16 -7.12
C ASN A 118 0.16 -19.77 -7.19
N ASP A 119 -0.37 -19.05 -6.19
CA ASP A 119 -1.78 -18.67 -6.10
C ASP A 119 -2.00 -17.24 -6.62
N VAL A 120 -1.98 -17.13 -7.94
CA VAL A 120 -2.20 -15.87 -8.67
C VAL A 120 -3.61 -15.31 -8.41
N GLU A 121 -4.62 -16.15 -8.20
CA GLU A 121 -6.00 -15.70 -8.02
C GLU A 121 -6.20 -15.05 -6.65
N SER A 122 -5.67 -15.65 -5.58
CA SER A 122 -5.67 -14.99 -4.26
C SER A 122 -4.86 -13.70 -4.26
N PHE A 123 -3.74 -13.65 -4.98
CA PHE A 123 -2.94 -12.43 -5.14
C PHE A 123 -3.76 -11.30 -5.78
N LYS A 124 -4.44 -11.57 -6.91
CA LYS A 124 -5.31 -10.60 -7.58
C LYS A 124 -6.45 -10.13 -6.67
N LEU A 125 -7.12 -11.06 -6.00
CA LEU A 125 -8.24 -10.74 -5.12
C LEU A 125 -7.81 -9.81 -3.97
N SER A 126 -6.62 -10.01 -3.42
CA SER A 126 -6.05 -9.13 -2.40
C SER A 126 -5.81 -7.70 -2.93
N LEU A 127 -5.30 -7.56 -4.15
CA LEU A 127 -5.10 -6.26 -4.78
C LEU A 127 -6.42 -5.55 -5.11
N GLU A 128 -7.43 -6.29 -5.58
CA GLU A 128 -8.76 -5.74 -5.84
C GLU A 128 -9.42 -5.25 -4.55
N LYS A 129 -9.35 -6.04 -3.47
CA LYS A 129 -9.83 -5.63 -2.15
C LYS A 129 -9.14 -4.37 -1.65
N TYR A 130 -7.82 -4.28 -1.80
CA TYR A 130 -7.08 -3.08 -1.42
C TYR A 130 -7.49 -1.88 -2.27
N ARG A 131 -7.59 -2.04 -3.59
CA ARG A 131 -8.04 -0.99 -4.52
C ARG A 131 -9.40 -0.43 -4.12
N ASP A 132 -10.35 -1.29 -3.79
CA ASP A 132 -11.70 -0.90 -3.37
C ASP A 132 -11.67 -0.26 -1.97
N TYR A 133 -10.80 -0.75 -1.08
CA TYR A 133 -10.64 -0.20 0.27
C TYR A 133 -10.05 1.21 0.28
N LEU A 134 -9.28 1.62 -0.74
CA LEU A 134 -8.75 2.99 -0.85
C LEU A 134 -9.85 4.06 -0.77
N ASP A 135 -11.04 3.79 -1.32
CA ASP A 135 -12.16 4.74 -1.28
C ASP A 135 -12.70 4.94 0.16
N THR A 136 -12.45 3.99 1.06
CA THR A 136 -12.75 4.11 2.50
C THR A 136 -11.56 4.65 3.29
N LEU A 137 -10.35 4.22 2.95
CA LEU A 137 -9.12 4.55 3.66
C LEU A 137 -8.74 6.03 3.49
N LEU A 138 -8.70 6.53 2.25
CA LEU A 138 -8.18 7.86 1.96
C LEU A 138 -8.95 9.00 2.65
N PRO A 139 -10.30 8.98 2.74
CA PRO A 139 -11.03 9.96 3.55
C PRO A 139 -10.62 9.94 5.03
N ARG A 140 -10.41 8.75 5.62
CA ARG A 140 -9.96 8.60 7.01
C ARG A 140 -8.55 9.19 7.19
N LEU A 141 -7.63 8.88 6.27
CA LEU A 141 -6.27 9.43 6.29
C LEU A 141 -6.28 10.95 6.12
N PHE A 142 -7.16 11.48 5.28
CA PHE A 142 -7.28 12.91 5.06
C PHE A 142 -7.75 13.64 6.33
N ASP A 143 -8.73 13.10 7.05
CA ASP A 143 -9.18 13.65 8.33
C ASP A 143 -8.06 13.64 9.39
N ILE A 144 -7.19 12.61 9.36
CA ILE A 144 -6.01 12.56 10.22
C ILE A 144 -5.00 13.64 9.79
N ALA A 145 -4.69 13.76 8.49
CA ALA A 145 -3.78 14.77 7.97
C ALA A 145 -4.25 16.20 8.28
N LYS A 146 -5.53 16.50 8.01
CA LYS A 146 -6.14 17.81 8.29
C LYS A 146 -5.94 18.20 9.76
N ARG A 147 -6.16 17.27 10.69
CA ARG A 147 -5.98 17.50 12.14
C ARG A 147 -4.51 17.64 12.53
N LYS A 148 -3.65 16.69 12.10
CA LYS A 148 -2.23 16.67 12.46
C LYS A 148 -1.47 17.89 11.92
N MET A 149 -1.78 18.31 10.69
CA MET A 149 -1.18 19.49 10.04
C MET A 149 -1.90 20.80 10.36
N GLN A 150 -3.02 20.76 11.08
CA GLN A 150 -3.85 21.94 11.41
C GLN A 150 -4.28 22.74 10.17
N LEU A 151 -4.65 22.04 9.08
CA LEU A 151 -4.98 22.67 7.80
C LEU A 151 -6.30 23.45 7.88
N LYS A 152 -6.29 24.66 7.34
CA LYS A 152 -7.48 25.46 7.09
C LYS A 152 -8.09 25.09 5.74
N ASP A 153 -9.32 25.50 5.51
CA ASP A 153 -10.03 25.18 4.26
C ASP A 153 -9.32 25.72 3.01
N GLU A 154 -8.64 26.86 3.13
CA GLU A 154 -7.81 27.43 2.06
C GLU A 154 -6.52 26.64 1.77
N ASP A 155 -6.06 25.78 2.70
CA ASP A 155 -4.86 24.96 2.51
C ASP A 155 -5.18 23.68 1.74
N LEU A 156 -6.45 23.23 1.75
CA LEU A 156 -6.85 21.94 1.21
C LEU A 156 -6.61 21.83 -0.30
N ALA A 157 -6.68 22.95 -1.02
CA ALA A 157 -6.42 23.00 -2.46
C ALA A 157 -4.95 22.71 -2.83
N PHE A 158 -4.04 22.71 -1.85
CA PHE A 158 -2.60 22.54 -2.05
C PHE A 158 -2.08 21.18 -1.58
N GLY A 159 -2.98 20.26 -1.21
CA GLY A 159 -2.59 18.94 -0.74
C GLY A 159 -3.06 17.80 -1.63
N TYR A 160 -2.30 16.71 -1.60
CA TYR A 160 -2.57 15.51 -2.38
C TYR A 160 -2.01 14.26 -1.69
N PHE A 161 -2.58 13.11 -2.03
CA PHE A 161 -2.02 11.81 -1.66
C PHE A 161 -1.05 11.32 -2.73
N CYS A 162 0.06 10.74 -2.27
CA CYS A 162 0.97 9.97 -3.09
C CYS A 162 1.41 8.70 -2.34
N PHE A 163 2.05 7.76 -3.05
CA PHE A 163 2.34 6.44 -2.49
C PHE A 163 3.78 6.02 -2.78
N GLU A 164 4.45 5.40 -1.82
CA GLU A 164 5.66 4.62 -2.10
C GLU A 164 5.23 3.20 -2.44
N VAL A 165 5.61 2.69 -3.62
CA VAL A 165 5.35 1.30 -4.02
C VAL A 165 6.68 0.56 -4.12
N HIS A 166 6.75 -0.62 -3.51
CA HIS A 166 7.93 -1.49 -3.53
C HIS A 166 7.51 -2.94 -3.74
N SER A 167 8.32 -3.69 -4.48
CA SER A 167 8.12 -5.12 -4.69
C SER A 167 9.45 -5.87 -4.69
N GLU A 168 9.36 -7.19 -4.48
CA GLU A 168 10.47 -8.14 -4.61
C GLU A 168 10.00 -9.44 -5.23
#